data_AF-A0A7X5U617-F1
#
_entry.id   AF-A0A7X5U617-F1
#
_cell.length_a   1.000
_cell.length_b   1.000
_cell.length_c   1.000
_cell.angle_alpha   90.00
_cell.angle_beta   90.00
_cell.angle_gamma   90.00
#
_symmetry.space_group_name_H-M   'P 1'
#
loop_
_entity.id
_entity.type
_entity.pdbx_description
1 polymer ?
#
loop_
_entity_poly.entity_id
_entity_poly.type
_entity_poly.pdbx_seq_one_letter_code
_entity_poly.pdbx_strand_id
1 'polypeptide(L)'
;MTASLKSQTTRAEFAERLLKGSVRKSYAPIVDIDWDAPLEADKFFLPPKVVSLYGTSLWEAMSRAEQIELSRQELVNTLSAGIWFENILNQSLLRKMMHQDPTAATTHYELTELGDETRHMVMFGKAIAKVGADPILPRLYQRVIINGLPFVFRGSVLWVAALIGEEIFDSLQRQMMDDPELQPMVQRLMRIHVTEEARHIQFARDGLRKRTPSMSRWKRFWVGNLNGAGGLFFRFLFTNKVQYRRVGLEARAARRMARASAHRREVQIAGFAPLAAFLEEVGLMGPIARRVWRRTGFLPAKGPAVAHAEDDDCGTFVEDVYDGPATVDGHAVRVRLTGHLDPIDGRYHWQGTVFDAPAETPRGAVPVVIDGNTVTGRCTERTQQGGYQIAGAGAPPFRLR
;
A
#
# COMPACT_ATOMS: atom_id res chain seq x y z
N MET A 1 13.24 34.35 -26.39
CA MET A 1 12.58 33.69 -25.23
C MET A 1 12.65 32.19 -25.44
N THR A 2 13.67 31.53 -24.89
CA THR A 2 13.84 30.08 -24.91
C THR A 2 13.06 29.50 -23.73
N ALA A 3 11.89 28.94 -24.01
CA ALA A 3 11.14 28.16 -23.02
C ALA A 3 11.99 26.96 -22.59
N SER A 4 12.34 26.91 -21.31
CA SER A 4 12.97 25.76 -20.68
C SER A 4 12.02 24.56 -20.80
N LEU A 5 12.32 23.65 -21.72
CA LEU A 5 11.76 22.30 -21.73
C LEU A 5 12.12 21.66 -20.39
N LYS A 6 11.19 21.64 -19.41
CA LYS A 6 11.32 20.76 -18.25
C LYS A 6 11.49 19.35 -18.80
N SER A 7 12.70 18.82 -18.72
CA SER A 7 13.01 17.43 -19.05
C SER A 7 12.00 16.53 -18.33
N GLN A 8 11.25 15.72 -19.08
CA GLN A 8 10.36 14.75 -18.47
C GLN A 8 11.22 13.71 -17.76
N THR A 9 11.03 13.56 -16.43
CA THR A 9 11.74 12.59 -15.60
C THR A 9 11.70 11.19 -16.24
N THR A 10 12.87 10.62 -16.47
CA THR A 10 13.00 9.27 -17.03
C THR A 10 12.46 8.23 -16.05
N ARG A 11 12.15 7.02 -16.52
CA ARG A 11 11.67 5.94 -15.63
C ARG A 11 12.73 5.53 -14.59
N ALA A 12 14.01 5.59 -14.96
CA ALA A 12 15.11 5.28 -14.05
C ALA A 12 15.20 6.31 -12.91
N GLU A 13 15.21 7.61 -13.23
CA GLU A 13 15.23 8.69 -12.23
C GLU A 13 14.00 8.62 -11.30
N PHE A 14 12.83 8.29 -11.85
CA PHE A 14 11.62 8.11 -11.06
C PHE A 14 11.72 6.90 -10.11
N ALA A 15 12.23 5.76 -10.59
CA ALA A 15 12.45 4.58 -9.76
C ALA A 15 13.50 4.83 -8.67
N GLU A 16 14.59 5.55 -8.97
CA GLU A 16 15.59 5.96 -7.97
C GLU A 16 14.99 6.83 -6.87
N ARG A 17 14.09 7.75 -7.23
CA ARG A 17 13.37 8.58 -6.25
C ARG A 17 12.50 7.72 -5.33
N LEU A 18 11.76 6.76 -5.89
CA LEU A 18 10.93 5.86 -5.09
C LEU A 18 11.76 4.90 -4.23
N LEU A 19 12.90 4.42 -4.73
CA LEU A 19 13.87 3.63 -3.95
C LEU A 19 14.37 4.41 -2.74
N LYS A 20 14.78 5.66 -2.92
CA LYS A 20 15.18 6.53 -1.80
C LYS A 20 14.04 6.70 -0.78
N GLY A 21 12.79 6.81 -1.24
CA GLY A 21 11.61 6.87 -0.38
C GLY A 21 11.36 5.57 0.39
N SER A 22 11.57 4.41 -0.24
CA SER A 22 11.31 3.10 0.36
C SER A 22 12.18 2.80 1.58
N VAL A 23 13.47 3.17 1.54
CA VAL A 23 14.39 2.96 2.67
C VAL A 23 13.96 3.73 3.93
N ARG A 24 13.15 4.78 3.78
CA ARG A 24 12.74 5.67 4.87
C ARG A 24 11.36 5.41 5.43
N LYS A 25 10.45 4.93 4.59
CA LYS A 25 9.05 4.62 4.93
C LYS A 25 8.75 3.15 4.64
N SER A 26 9.73 2.29 4.96
CA SER A 26 9.52 0.86 5.09
C SER A 26 9.27 0.59 6.56
N TYR A 27 8.05 0.24 6.87
CA TYR A 27 7.67 -0.11 8.24
C TYR A 27 7.99 -1.59 8.45
N ALA A 28 8.45 -1.93 9.66
CA ALA A 28 8.53 -3.30 10.13
C ALA A 28 7.23 -3.61 10.88
N PRO A 29 6.25 -4.33 10.28
CA PRO A 29 4.93 -4.50 10.90
C PRO A 29 4.96 -5.17 12.27
N ILE A 30 6.05 -5.90 12.58
CA ILE A 30 6.27 -6.53 13.88
C ILE A 30 6.51 -5.49 14.98
N VAL A 31 7.14 -4.36 14.65
CA VAL A 31 7.54 -3.29 15.58
C VAL A 31 6.55 -2.11 15.54
N ASP A 32 6.06 -1.77 14.35
CA ASP A 32 5.27 -0.55 14.13
C ASP A 32 3.81 -0.60 14.59
N ILE A 33 3.35 -1.77 15.05
CA ILE A 33 2.02 -1.98 15.62
C ILE A 33 2.22 -2.60 17.00
N ASP A 34 1.63 -1.97 18.02
CA ASP A 34 1.54 -2.56 19.34
C ASP A 34 0.53 -3.72 19.31
N TRP A 35 1.05 -4.92 19.03
CA TRP A 35 0.27 -6.15 18.98
C TRP A 35 -0.16 -6.63 20.37
N ASP A 36 0.42 -6.09 21.44
CA ASP A 36 0.12 -6.49 22.82
C ASP A 36 -1.00 -5.63 23.42
N ALA A 37 -1.20 -4.39 22.92
CA ALA A 37 -2.31 -3.53 23.29
C ALA A 37 -3.67 -4.26 23.23
N PRO A 38 -4.54 -4.10 24.24
CA PRO A 38 -5.85 -4.73 24.24
C PRO A 38 -6.75 -4.14 23.14
N LEU A 39 -7.62 -4.97 22.58
CA LEU A 39 -8.69 -4.49 21.70
C LEU A 39 -9.77 -3.80 22.53
N GLU A 40 -10.32 -2.70 22.03
CA GLU A 40 -11.38 -1.96 22.70
C GLU A 40 -12.74 -2.60 22.39
N ALA A 41 -13.49 -3.03 23.41
CA ALA A 41 -14.68 -3.87 23.21
C ALA A 41 -15.83 -3.19 22.41
N ASP A 42 -15.96 -1.86 22.50
CA ASP A 42 -17.05 -1.09 21.85
C ASP A 42 -16.60 -0.35 20.57
N LYS A 43 -15.42 -0.68 20.05
CA LYS A 43 -14.90 -0.12 18.80
C LYS A 43 -15.02 -1.08 17.62
N PHE A 44 -15.32 -0.53 16.47
CA PHE A 44 -15.42 -1.27 15.22
C PHE A 44 -14.06 -1.62 14.63
N PHE A 45 -14.04 -2.66 13.81
CA PHE A 45 -12.88 -3.06 13.00
C PHE A 45 -12.90 -2.47 11.59
N LEU A 46 -14.05 -1.93 11.17
CA LEU A 46 -14.22 -1.06 10.01
C LEU A 46 -15.24 0.02 10.40
N PRO A 47 -15.05 1.29 10.03
CA PRO A 47 -16.01 2.33 10.35
C PRO A 47 -17.43 1.97 9.89
N PRO A 48 -18.48 2.28 10.66
CA PRO A 48 -19.86 1.91 10.34
C PRO A 48 -20.24 2.25 8.90
N LYS A 49 -19.91 3.47 8.46
CA LYS A 49 -20.21 3.99 7.12
C LYS A 49 -19.66 3.14 5.97
N VAL A 50 -18.65 2.29 6.19
CA VAL A 50 -18.11 1.42 5.13
C VAL A 50 -18.60 -0.03 5.21
N VAL A 51 -19.23 -0.42 6.32
CA VAL A 51 -19.75 -1.78 6.53
C VAL A 51 -20.89 -2.06 5.56
N SER A 52 -20.93 -3.26 4.99
CA SER A 52 -21.78 -3.54 3.82
C SER A 52 -23.29 -3.42 4.05
N LEU A 53 -23.75 -3.56 5.29
CA LEU A 53 -25.17 -3.44 5.67
C LEU A 53 -25.56 -2.07 6.22
N TYR A 54 -24.61 -1.14 6.40
CA TYR A 54 -24.90 0.19 6.94
C TYR A 54 -26.01 0.91 6.17
N GLY A 55 -26.92 1.54 6.92
CA GLY A 55 -28.09 2.24 6.38
C GLY A 55 -29.18 1.32 5.80
N THR A 56 -29.15 0.02 6.09
CA THR A 56 -30.23 -0.92 5.73
C THR A 56 -31.08 -1.26 6.93
N SER A 57 -32.34 -1.68 6.72
CA SER A 57 -33.23 -2.09 7.81
C SER A 57 -32.68 -3.24 8.66
N LEU A 58 -31.82 -4.10 8.10
CA LEU A 58 -31.16 -5.16 8.84
C LEU A 58 -30.10 -4.59 9.80
N TRP A 59 -29.36 -3.56 9.38
CA TRP A 59 -28.37 -2.89 10.24
C TRP A 59 -29.02 -2.14 11.40
N GLU A 60 -30.12 -1.43 11.13
CA GLU A 60 -30.88 -0.73 12.19
C GLU A 60 -31.48 -1.70 13.22
N ALA A 61 -31.77 -2.94 12.83
CA ALA A 61 -32.26 -3.98 13.71
C ALA A 61 -31.16 -4.75 14.47
N MET A 62 -29.89 -4.60 14.06
CA MET A 62 -28.76 -5.26 14.72
C MET A 62 -28.41 -4.55 16.02
N SER A 63 -28.09 -5.34 17.04
CA SER A 63 -27.43 -4.84 18.24
C SER A 63 -26.04 -4.27 17.92
N ARG A 64 -25.54 -3.37 18.78
CA ARG A 64 -24.18 -2.83 18.66
C ARG A 64 -23.12 -3.93 18.57
N ALA A 65 -23.27 -5.01 19.35
CA ALA A 65 -22.37 -6.15 19.33
C ALA A 65 -22.36 -6.87 17.97
N GLU A 66 -23.54 -7.07 17.35
CA GLU A 66 -23.64 -7.66 16.01
C GLU A 66 -23.05 -6.75 14.94
N GLN A 67 -23.21 -5.42 15.08
CA GLN A 67 -22.62 -4.44 14.16
C GLN A 67 -21.08 -4.48 14.22
N ILE A 68 -20.52 -4.52 15.44
CA ILE A 68 -19.07 -4.67 15.66
C ILE A 68 -18.57 -6.00 15.10
N GLU A 69 -19.27 -7.11 15.39
CA GLU A 69 -18.93 -8.44 14.88
C GLU A 69 -18.98 -8.50 13.35
N LEU A 70 -19.95 -7.85 12.70
CA LEU A 70 -19.99 -7.75 11.24
C LEU A 70 -18.79 -6.98 10.70
N SER A 71 -18.45 -5.85 11.31
CA SER A 71 -17.25 -5.08 10.91
C SER A 71 -15.98 -5.92 11.02
N ARG A 72 -15.89 -6.76 12.08
CA ARG A 72 -14.79 -7.68 12.32
C ARG A 72 -14.65 -8.72 11.21
N GLN A 73 -15.76 -9.36 10.85
CA GLN A 73 -15.76 -10.38 9.79
C GLN A 73 -15.49 -9.79 8.40
N GLU A 74 -15.94 -8.56 8.15
CA GLU A 74 -15.67 -7.86 6.90
C GLU A 74 -14.21 -7.41 6.77
N LEU A 75 -13.59 -6.96 7.88
CA LEU A 75 -12.15 -6.70 7.93
C LEU A 75 -11.37 -7.98 7.61
N VAL A 76 -11.68 -9.08 8.30
CA VAL A 76 -10.98 -10.36 8.11
C VAL A 76 -11.12 -10.89 6.68
N ASN A 77 -12.30 -10.77 6.07
CA ASN A 77 -12.51 -11.12 4.66
C ASN A 77 -11.63 -10.28 3.73
N THR A 78 -11.49 -8.98 4.03
CA THR A 78 -10.70 -8.05 3.24
C THR A 78 -9.20 -8.33 3.37
N LEU A 79 -8.68 -8.42 4.60
CA LEU A 79 -7.28 -8.75 4.87
C LEU A 79 -6.90 -10.13 4.32
N SER A 80 -7.79 -11.12 4.44
CA SER A 80 -7.56 -12.46 3.87
C SER A 80 -7.40 -12.38 2.35
N ALA A 81 -8.21 -11.58 1.67
CA ALA A 81 -8.11 -11.40 0.22
C ALA A 81 -6.85 -10.61 -0.18
N GLY A 82 -6.45 -9.61 0.63
CA GLY A 82 -5.21 -8.86 0.47
C GLY A 82 -3.98 -9.77 0.43
N ILE A 83 -3.86 -10.69 1.41
CA ILE A 83 -2.75 -11.67 1.45
C ILE A 83 -2.61 -12.45 0.13
N TRP A 84 -3.72 -12.91 -0.45
CA TRP A 84 -3.68 -13.66 -1.70
C TRP A 84 -3.41 -12.78 -2.92
N PHE A 85 -3.84 -11.51 -2.86
CA PHE A 85 -3.61 -10.54 -3.91
C PHE A 85 -2.13 -10.14 -3.97
N GLU A 86 -1.52 -9.78 -2.85
CA GLU A 86 -0.09 -9.50 -2.71
C GLU A 86 0.75 -10.70 -3.19
N ASN A 87 0.35 -11.92 -2.83
CA ASN A 87 1.00 -13.13 -3.32
C ASN A 87 0.91 -13.29 -4.86
N ILE A 88 -0.18 -12.87 -5.51
CA ILE A 88 -0.29 -12.86 -6.99
C ILE A 88 0.65 -11.81 -7.59
N LEU A 89 0.73 -10.62 -6.99
CA LEU A 89 1.65 -9.57 -7.42
C LEU A 89 3.10 -10.02 -7.30
N ASN A 90 3.48 -10.60 -6.15
CA ASN A 90 4.81 -11.15 -5.91
C ASN A 90 5.22 -12.19 -6.96
N GLN A 91 4.35 -13.15 -7.25
CA GLN A 91 4.58 -14.13 -8.31
C GLN A 91 4.75 -13.49 -9.69
N SER A 92 3.99 -12.42 -9.97
CA SER A 92 4.03 -11.72 -11.26
C SER A 92 5.31 -10.87 -11.40
N LEU A 93 5.71 -10.17 -10.34
CA LEU A 93 6.95 -9.39 -10.29
C LEU A 93 8.18 -10.30 -10.41
N LEU A 94 8.24 -11.40 -9.64
CA LEU A 94 9.33 -12.38 -9.72
C LEU A 94 9.47 -12.98 -11.14
N ARG A 95 8.36 -13.31 -11.80
CA ARG A 95 8.38 -13.80 -13.19
C ARG A 95 8.85 -12.74 -14.17
N LYS A 96 8.45 -11.49 -13.98
CA LYS A 96 8.79 -10.38 -14.86
C LYS A 96 10.28 -10.03 -14.77
N MET A 97 10.85 -10.07 -13.55
CA MET A 97 12.27 -9.83 -13.27
C MET A 97 13.19 -10.74 -14.11
N MET A 98 12.79 -11.97 -14.43
CA MET A 98 13.55 -12.91 -15.27
C MET A 98 13.87 -12.38 -16.68
N HIS A 99 13.21 -11.32 -17.11
CA HIS A 99 13.38 -10.70 -18.42
C HIS A 99 13.86 -9.24 -18.33
N GLN A 100 14.38 -8.82 -17.17
CA GLN A 100 14.87 -7.47 -16.92
C GLN A 100 16.34 -7.49 -16.54
N ASP A 101 17.01 -6.36 -16.75
CA ASP A 101 18.36 -6.14 -16.26
C ASP A 101 18.32 -6.07 -14.71
N PRO A 102 19.00 -6.99 -14.00
CA PRO A 102 19.00 -7.02 -12.54
C PRO A 102 19.70 -5.81 -11.92
N THR A 103 20.49 -5.05 -12.67
CA THR A 103 21.22 -3.87 -12.19
C THR A 103 20.44 -2.56 -12.34
N ALA A 104 19.32 -2.58 -13.08
CA ALA A 104 18.53 -1.40 -13.34
C ALA A 104 17.76 -0.94 -12.08
N ALA A 105 17.71 0.37 -11.85
CA ALA A 105 16.96 0.97 -10.74
C ALA A 105 15.46 0.59 -10.75
N THR A 106 14.87 0.39 -11.92
CA THR A 106 13.49 -0.09 -12.04
C THR A 106 13.32 -1.52 -11.53
N THR A 107 14.30 -2.40 -11.74
CA THR A 107 14.29 -3.77 -11.22
C THR A 107 14.53 -3.79 -9.72
N HIS A 108 15.46 -2.98 -9.22
CA HIS A 108 15.67 -2.80 -7.78
C HIS A 108 14.39 -2.30 -7.08
N TYR A 109 13.69 -1.33 -7.68
CA TYR A 109 12.44 -0.84 -7.10
C TYR A 109 11.36 -1.93 -7.08
N GLU A 110 11.21 -2.72 -8.14
CA GLU A 110 10.26 -3.85 -8.16
C GLU A 110 10.57 -4.93 -7.11
N LEU A 111 11.85 -5.12 -6.77
CA LEU A 111 12.27 -6.00 -5.66
C LEU A 111 11.99 -5.37 -4.29
N THR A 112 12.06 -4.05 -4.18
CA THR A 112 11.61 -3.33 -3.00
C THR A 112 10.10 -3.49 -2.81
N GLU A 113 9.29 -3.30 -3.86
CA GLU A 113 7.83 -3.52 -3.81
C GLU A 113 7.53 -4.94 -3.31
N LEU A 114 8.17 -5.96 -3.91
CA LEU A 114 8.08 -7.36 -3.45
C LEU A 114 8.37 -7.50 -1.95
N GLY A 115 9.36 -6.78 -1.42
CA GLY A 115 9.68 -6.75 0.00
C GLY A 115 8.58 -6.12 0.86
N ASP A 116 8.06 -4.96 0.44
CA ASP A 116 6.93 -4.27 1.09
C ASP A 116 5.70 -5.20 1.12
N GLU A 117 5.36 -5.86 0.01
CA GLU A 117 4.23 -6.80 -0.05
C GLU A 117 4.38 -7.99 0.90
N THR A 118 5.57 -8.58 1.01
CA THR A 118 5.76 -9.67 1.98
C THR A 118 5.55 -9.22 3.42
N ARG A 119 5.87 -7.97 3.75
CA ARG A 119 5.61 -7.38 5.06
C ARG A 119 4.11 -7.13 5.26
N HIS A 120 3.41 -6.62 4.25
CA HIS A 120 1.96 -6.48 4.28
C HIS A 120 1.25 -7.82 4.55
N MET A 121 1.66 -8.90 3.87
CA MET A 121 1.11 -10.24 4.07
C MET A 121 1.25 -10.68 5.55
N VAL A 122 2.43 -10.46 6.14
CA VAL A 122 2.69 -10.75 7.57
C VAL A 122 1.82 -9.89 8.46
N MET A 123 1.74 -8.58 8.18
CA MET A 123 0.92 -7.62 8.94
C MET A 123 -0.55 -8.03 8.96
N PHE A 124 -1.11 -8.40 7.81
CA PHE A 124 -2.48 -8.86 7.66
C PHE A 124 -2.72 -10.17 8.39
N GLY A 125 -1.78 -11.12 8.31
CA GLY A 125 -1.83 -12.37 9.07
C GLY A 125 -1.87 -12.14 10.58
N LYS A 126 -1.00 -11.28 11.10
CA LYS A 126 -0.98 -10.92 12.54
C LYS A 126 -2.26 -10.20 12.96
N ALA A 127 -2.79 -9.31 12.13
CA ALA A 127 -4.06 -8.64 12.41
C ALA A 127 -5.23 -9.61 12.49
N ILE A 128 -5.35 -10.54 11.54
CA ILE A 128 -6.40 -11.58 11.59
C ILE A 128 -6.29 -12.41 12.88
N ALA A 129 -5.07 -12.80 13.26
CA ALA A 129 -4.84 -13.54 14.49
C ALA A 129 -5.22 -12.74 15.75
N LYS A 130 -4.80 -11.47 15.84
CA LYS A 130 -5.10 -10.57 16.97
C LYS A 130 -6.60 -10.32 17.13
N VAL A 131 -7.31 -10.19 16.00
CA VAL A 131 -8.76 -10.00 15.96
C VAL A 131 -9.54 -11.28 16.35
N GLY A 132 -8.86 -12.43 16.42
CA GLY A 132 -9.45 -13.69 16.87
C GLY A 132 -10.52 -14.23 15.90
N ALA A 133 -10.31 -14.09 14.60
CA ALA A 133 -11.22 -14.62 13.58
C ALA A 133 -10.50 -15.54 12.59
N ASP A 134 -11.24 -16.52 12.06
CA ASP A 134 -10.68 -17.44 11.08
C ASP A 134 -10.44 -16.74 9.73
N PRO A 135 -9.25 -16.84 9.12
CA PRO A 135 -9.02 -16.32 7.79
C PRO A 135 -9.91 -17.02 6.75
N ILE A 136 -10.20 -16.33 5.65
CA ILE A 136 -10.93 -16.92 4.52
C ILE A 136 -9.92 -17.53 3.56
N LEU A 137 -9.88 -18.86 3.54
CA LEU A 137 -8.99 -19.61 2.68
C LEU A 137 -9.62 -19.85 1.29
N PRO A 138 -8.83 -19.75 0.21
CA PRO A 138 -9.28 -20.07 -1.13
C PRO A 138 -9.54 -21.56 -1.25
N ARG A 139 -10.67 -21.91 -1.87
CA ARG A 139 -11.02 -23.28 -2.25
C ARG A 139 -10.09 -23.79 -3.34
N LEU A 140 -10.02 -25.10 -3.54
CA LEU A 140 -9.11 -25.72 -4.53
C LEU A 140 -9.18 -25.07 -5.92
N TYR A 141 -10.39 -24.90 -6.46
CA TYR A 141 -10.56 -24.25 -7.78
C TYR A 141 -10.10 -22.78 -7.78
N GLN A 142 -10.25 -22.06 -6.67
CA GLN A 142 -9.76 -20.68 -6.54
C GLN A 142 -8.24 -20.67 -6.48
N ARG A 143 -7.61 -21.62 -5.79
CA ARG A 143 -6.15 -21.77 -5.78
C ARG A 143 -5.61 -22.03 -7.19
N VAL A 144 -6.28 -22.85 -7.99
CA VAL A 144 -5.90 -23.08 -9.39
C VAL A 144 -5.97 -21.77 -10.18
N ILE A 145 -7.04 -20.99 -10.03
CA ILE A 145 -7.19 -19.69 -10.68
C ILE A 145 -6.09 -18.73 -10.23
N ILE A 146 -5.89 -18.57 -8.91
CA ILE A 146 -4.89 -17.69 -8.29
C ILE A 146 -3.49 -17.99 -8.83
N ASN A 147 -3.09 -19.26 -8.90
CA ASN A 147 -1.79 -19.66 -9.44
C ASN A 147 -1.70 -19.54 -10.98
N GLY A 148 -2.84 -19.47 -11.67
CA GLY A 148 -2.91 -19.20 -13.11
C GLY A 148 -2.80 -17.72 -13.48
N LEU A 149 -3.24 -16.80 -12.61
CA LEU A 149 -3.27 -15.36 -12.88
C LEU A 149 -1.89 -14.74 -13.21
N PRO A 150 -0.77 -15.11 -12.57
CA PRO A 150 0.56 -14.58 -12.91
C PRO A 150 0.99 -14.85 -14.36
N PHE A 151 0.39 -15.84 -15.04
CA PHE A 151 0.64 -16.07 -16.47
C PHE A 151 -0.10 -15.06 -17.36
N VAL A 152 -1.21 -14.50 -16.88
CA VAL A 152 -1.98 -13.46 -17.58
C VAL A 152 -1.49 -12.06 -17.22
N PHE A 153 -1.09 -11.86 -15.96
CA PHE A 153 -0.65 -10.57 -15.42
C PHE A 153 0.78 -10.24 -15.84
N ARG A 154 0.91 -9.87 -17.12
CA ARG A 154 2.18 -9.46 -17.74
C ARG A 154 2.06 -8.09 -18.39
N GLY A 155 3.18 -7.37 -18.45
CA GLY A 155 3.25 -6.06 -19.11
C GLY A 155 2.23 -5.08 -18.53
N SER A 156 1.41 -4.48 -19.38
CA SER A 156 0.39 -3.49 -18.94
C SER A 156 -0.77 -4.11 -18.17
N VAL A 157 -1.05 -5.41 -18.34
CA VAL A 157 -2.11 -6.09 -17.59
C VAL A 157 -1.75 -6.17 -16.12
N LEU A 158 -0.49 -6.47 -15.81
CA LEU A 158 0.02 -6.49 -14.44
C LEU A 158 -0.23 -5.15 -13.76
N TRP A 159 0.19 -4.04 -14.38
CA TRP A 159 0.02 -2.72 -13.78
C TRP A 159 -1.44 -2.31 -13.62
N VAL A 160 -2.29 -2.64 -14.59
CA VAL A 160 -3.73 -2.39 -14.46
C VAL A 160 -4.34 -3.24 -13.34
N ALA A 161 -3.94 -4.50 -13.22
CA ALA A 161 -4.41 -5.39 -12.16
C ALA A 161 -3.93 -4.95 -10.77
N ALA A 162 -2.68 -4.50 -10.66
CA ALA A 162 -2.11 -3.90 -9.44
C ALA A 162 -2.94 -2.67 -9.03
N LEU A 163 -3.13 -1.69 -9.92
CA LEU A 163 -3.94 -0.51 -9.62
C LEU A 163 -5.39 -0.82 -9.23
N ILE A 164 -6.01 -1.82 -9.86
CA ILE A 164 -7.36 -2.26 -9.49
C ILE A 164 -7.43 -2.78 -8.06
N GLY A 165 -6.42 -3.51 -7.61
CA GLY A 165 -6.33 -3.92 -6.21
C GLY A 165 -6.00 -2.76 -5.31
N GLU A 166 -4.82 -2.16 -5.50
CA GLU A 166 -4.24 -1.19 -4.56
C GLU A 166 -5.06 0.09 -4.45
N GLU A 167 -5.48 0.68 -5.56
CA GLU A 167 -6.06 2.02 -5.53
C GLU A 167 -7.50 2.04 -4.96
N ILE A 168 -8.25 0.95 -5.19
CA ILE A 168 -9.59 0.80 -4.59
C ILE A 168 -9.47 0.60 -3.08
N PHE A 169 -8.49 -0.18 -2.62
CA PHE A 169 -8.25 -0.35 -1.18
C PHE A 169 -7.71 0.92 -0.54
N ASP A 170 -6.71 1.56 -1.15
CA ASP A 170 -6.12 2.83 -0.69
C ASP A 170 -7.20 3.90 -0.48
N SER A 171 -8.08 4.10 -1.46
CA SER A 171 -9.16 5.09 -1.35
C SER A 171 -10.13 4.78 -0.20
N LEU A 172 -10.50 3.50 -0.03
CA LEU A 172 -11.37 3.09 1.08
C LEU A 172 -10.66 3.26 2.43
N GLN A 173 -9.40 2.85 2.54
CA GLN A 173 -8.60 3.00 3.74
C GLN A 173 -8.45 4.48 4.14
N ARG A 174 -8.15 5.37 3.19
CA ARG A 174 -8.04 6.82 3.44
C ARG A 174 -9.31 7.44 4.02
N GLN A 175 -10.48 6.96 3.59
CA GLN A 175 -11.78 7.43 4.13
C GLN A 175 -12.06 6.95 5.56
N MET A 176 -11.25 6.01 6.08
CA MET A 176 -11.48 5.28 7.33
C MET A 176 -10.44 5.56 8.42
N MET A 177 -9.22 6.02 8.07
CA MET A 177 -8.08 6.08 9.01
C MET A 177 -8.30 7.00 10.22
N ASP A 178 -9.05 8.08 10.05
CA ASP A 178 -9.24 9.10 11.09
C ASP A 178 -10.60 8.94 11.82
N ASP A 179 -11.24 7.79 11.68
CA ASP A 179 -12.53 7.52 12.33
C ASP A 179 -12.34 7.18 13.83
N PRO A 180 -12.96 7.94 14.74
CA PRO A 180 -12.76 7.74 16.19
C PRO A 180 -13.36 6.43 16.71
N GLU A 181 -14.30 5.81 15.98
CA GLU A 181 -14.90 4.53 16.38
C GLU A 181 -14.07 3.31 15.94
N LEU A 182 -12.98 3.51 15.19
CA LEU A 182 -12.13 2.43 14.68
C LEU A 182 -11.08 2.00 15.72
N GLN A 183 -10.83 0.69 15.83
CA GLN A 183 -9.75 0.15 16.65
C GLN A 183 -8.41 0.83 16.34
N PRO A 184 -7.66 1.35 17.34
CA PRO A 184 -6.37 2.02 17.11
C PRO A 184 -5.35 1.16 16.34
N MET A 185 -5.30 -0.15 16.64
CA MET A 185 -4.46 -1.10 15.91
C MET A 185 -4.81 -1.14 14.41
N VAL A 186 -6.11 -1.12 14.08
CA VAL A 186 -6.55 -1.11 12.68
C VAL A 186 -6.22 0.22 12.01
N GLN A 187 -6.40 1.36 12.70
CA GLN A 187 -5.98 2.66 12.18
C GLN A 187 -4.49 2.68 11.83
N ARG A 188 -3.64 2.16 12.73
CA ARG A 188 -2.19 2.07 12.53
C ARG A 188 -1.84 1.18 11.34
N LEU A 189 -2.47 0.00 11.26
CA LEU A 189 -2.30 -0.93 10.13
C LEU A 189 -2.65 -0.26 8.79
N MET A 190 -3.80 0.42 8.71
CA MET A 190 -4.21 1.10 7.49
C MET A 190 -3.25 2.23 7.12
N ARG A 191 -2.76 3.01 8.10
CA ARG A 191 -1.82 4.11 7.87
C ARG A 191 -0.48 3.62 7.32
N ILE A 192 0.04 2.52 7.85
CA ILE A 192 1.26 1.87 7.34
C ILE A 192 1.04 1.46 5.89
N HIS A 193 0.01 0.63 5.62
CA HIS A 193 -0.28 0.10 4.29
C HIS A 193 -0.48 1.22 3.25
N VAL A 194 -1.33 2.21 3.54
CA VAL A 194 -1.60 3.36 2.64
C VAL A 194 -0.35 4.17 2.33
N THR A 195 0.56 4.31 3.29
CA THR A 195 1.82 5.05 3.10
C THR A 195 2.78 4.31 2.17
N GLU A 196 2.78 2.98 2.23
CA GLU A 196 3.61 2.12 1.38
C GLU A 196 3.00 2.01 -0.03
N GLU A 197 1.70 1.70 -0.12
CA GLU A 197 0.97 1.55 -1.37
C GLU A 197 0.87 2.81 -2.23
N ALA A 198 0.91 4.00 -1.63
CA ALA A 198 0.97 5.25 -2.37
C ALA A 198 2.15 5.26 -3.38
N ARG A 199 3.27 4.61 -3.04
CA ARG A 199 4.44 4.51 -3.93
C ARG A 199 4.20 3.51 -5.07
N HIS A 200 3.62 2.35 -4.76
CA HIS A 200 3.31 1.29 -5.73
C HIS A 200 2.30 1.81 -6.78
N ILE A 201 1.25 2.50 -6.32
CA ILE A 201 0.26 3.16 -7.19
C ILE A 201 0.94 4.16 -8.12
N GLN A 202 1.82 5.01 -7.60
CA GLN A 202 2.55 5.99 -8.42
C GLN A 202 3.44 5.32 -9.47
N PHE A 203 4.13 4.24 -9.12
CA PHE A 203 4.96 3.48 -10.06
C PHE A 203 4.17 2.77 -11.15
N ALA A 204 3.05 2.16 -10.80
CA ALA A 204 2.15 1.53 -11.76
C ALA A 204 1.51 2.58 -12.69
N ARG A 205 1.10 3.74 -12.17
CA ARG A 205 0.57 4.86 -12.97
C ARG A 205 1.59 5.43 -13.95
N ASP A 206 2.82 5.73 -13.51
CA ASP A 206 3.92 6.15 -14.42
C ASP A 206 4.15 5.11 -15.53
N GLY A 207 4.12 3.82 -15.15
CA GLY A 207 4.30 2.73 -16.08
C GLY A 207 3.22 2.63 -17.15
N LEU A 208 1.97 2.89 -16.81
CA LEU A 208 0.88 2.91 -17.79
C LEU A 208 0.89 4.18 -18.64
N ARG A 209 1.15 5.35 -18.06
CA ARG A 209 1.27 6.62 -18.81
C ARG A 209 2.32 6.54 -19.91
N LYS A 210 3.50 5.98 -19.61
CA LYS A 210 4.58 5.83 -20.61
C LYS A 210 4.33 4.73 -21.64
N ARG A 211 3.63 3.65 -21.29
CA ARG A 211 3.40 2.50 -22.19
C ARG A 211 2.18 2.64 -23.07
N THR A 212 1.13 3.33 -22.62
CA THR A 212 -0.14 3.38 -23.36
C THR A 212 -0.06 4.06 -24.72
N PRO A 213 0.72 5.16 -24.89
CA PRO A 213 0.90 5.80 -26.19
C PRO A 213 1.46 4.86 -27.27
N SER A 214 2.34 3.93 -26.91
CA SER A 214 2.96 2.97 -27.84
C SER A 214 2.18 1.66 -28.03
N MET A 215 1.04 1.47 -27.35
CA MET A 215 0.25 0.24 -27.49
C MET A 215 -0.52 0.20 -28.81
N SER A 216 -0.52 -0.97 -29.46
CA SER A 216 -1.42 -1.23 -30.59
C SER A 216 -2.89 -1.11 -30.19
N ARG A 217 -3.76 -0.76 -31.15
CA ARG A 217 -5.20 -0.56 -30.92
C ARG A 217 -5.87 -1.80 -30.32
N TRP A 218 -5.48 -2.99 -30.78
CA TRP A 218 -5.99 -4.27 -30.26
C TRP A 218 -5.57 -4.53 -28.81
N LYS A 219 -4.29 -4.29 -28.48
CA LYS A 219 -3.80 -4.44 -27.11
C LYS A 219 -4.48 -3.46 -26.17
N ARG A 220 -4.63 -2.20 -26.59
CA ARG A 220 -5.34 -1.16 -25.83
C ARG A 220 -6.80 -1.55 -25.61
N PHE A 221 -7.50 -2.02 -26.64
CA PHE A 221 -8.87 -2.50 -26.50
C PHE A 221 -8.97 -3.67 -25.52
N TRP A 222 -8.07 -4.65 -25.61
CA TRP A 222 -8.12 -5.82 -24.74
C TRP A 222 -7.81 -5.47 -23.28
N VAL A 223 -6.70 -4.77 -23.00
CA VAL A 223 -6.33 -4.30 -21.65
C VAL A 223 -7.43 -3.38 -21.09
N GLY A 224 -7.97 -2.49 -21.93
CA GLY A 224 -8.98 -1.54 -21.54
C GLY A 224 -10.36 -2.14 -21.26
N ASN A 225 -10.62 -3.40 -21.65
CA ASN A 225 -11.87 -4.09 -21.35
C ASN A 225 -11.71 -5.19 -20.29
N LEU A 226 -10.52 -5.81 -20.21
CA LEU A 226 -10.23 -6.86 -19.24
C LEU A 226 -10.37 -6.37 -17.79
N ASN A 227 -10.04 -5.11 -17.51
CA ASN A 227 -10.17 -4.54 -16.17
C ASN A 227 -11.59 -4.61 -15.59
N GLY A 228 -12.63 -4.71 -16.42
CA GLY A 228 -14.00 -4.91 -15.96
C GLY A 228 -14.20 -6.15 -15.09
N ALA A 229 -13.34 -7.17 -15.24
CA ALA A 229 -13.36 -8.35 -14.37
C ALA A 229 -13.14 -7.99 -12.88
N GLY A 230 -12.41 -6.91 -12.60
CA GLY A 230 -12.22 -6.37 -11.26
C GLY A 230 -13.56 -6.06 -10.57
N GLY A 231 -14.53 -5.49 -11.28
CA GLY A 231 -15.84 -5.17 -10.72
C GLY A 231 -16.61 -6.41 -10.26
N LEU A 232 -16.50 -7.52 -11.00
CA LEU A 232 -17.11 -8.79 -10.59
C LEU A 232 -16.45 -9.35 -9.34
N PHE A 233 -15.11 -9.26 -9.28
CA PHE A 233 -14.31 -9.69 -8.13
C PHE A 233 -14.64 -8.87 -6.88
N PHE A 234 -14.57 -7.55 -6.93
CA PHE A 234 -14.84 -6.70 -5.76
C PHE A 234 -16.30 -6.79 -5.30
N ARG A 235 -17.27 -6.88 -6.22
CA ARG A 235 -18.67 -7.15 -5.86
C ARG A 235 -18.82 -8.51 -5.18
N PHE A 236 -18.02 -9.52 -5.53
CA PHE A 236 -17.99 -10.79 -4.83
C PHE A 236 -17.37 -10.62 -3.44
N LEU A 237 -16.18 -10.02 -3.37
CA LEU A 237 -15.38 -9.84 -2.16
C LEU A 237 -16.14 -9.09 -1.07
N PHE A 238 -16.67 -7.90 -1.38
CA PHE A 238 -17.36 -7.06 -0.40
C PHE A 238 -18.74 -7.56 0.00
N THR A 239 -19.24 -8.63 -0.62
CA THR A 239 -20.53 -9.23 -0.28
C THR A 239 -20.41 -10.73 -0.11
N ASN A 240 -19.25 -11.18 0.39
CA ASN A 240 -18.98 -12.59 0.59
C ASN A 240 -19.97 -13.16 1.62
N LYS A 241 -20.58 -14.31 1.32
CA LYS A 241 -21.60 -14.91 2.20
C LYS A 241 -21.01 -15.37 3.53
N VAL A 242 -19.71 -15.62 3.59
CA VAL A 242 -19.03 -16.10 4.80
C VAL A 242 -19.11 -15.07 5.92
N GLN A 243 -18.90 -13.77 5.62
CA GLN A 243 -18.89 -12.71 6.63
C GLN A 243 -20.25 -12.62 7.35
N TYR A 244 -21.36 -12.66 6.62
CA TYR A 244 -22.71 -12.62 7.21
C TYR A 244 -23.04 -13.89 8.00
N ARG A 245 -22.66 -15.06 7.49
CA ARG A 245 -22.93 -16.34 8.15
C ARG A 245 -22.26 -16.43 9.51
N ARG A 246 -21.03 -15.91 9.65
CA ARG A 246 -20.27 -15.96 10.90
C ARG A 246 -20.86 -15.08 11.99
N VAL A 247 -21.56 -14.01 11.62
CA VAL A 247 -22.34 -13.17 12.54
C VAL A 247 -23.66 -13.83 12.96
N GLY A 248 -24.06 -14.94 12.31
CA GLY A 248 -25.35 -15.59 12.52
C GLY A 248 -26.48 -15.07 11.63
N LEU A 249 -26.19 -14.19 10.67
CA LEU A 249 -27.19 -13.63 9.75
C LEU A 249 -27.52 -14.60 8.61
N GLU A 250 -28.75 -14.46 8.08
CA GLU A 250 -29.18 -15.13 6.86
C GLU A 250 -28.38 -14.63 5.64
N ALA A 251 -27.27 -15.30 5.35
CA ALA A 251 -26.24 -14.81 4.45
C ALA A 251 -26.72 -14.50 3.02
N ARG A 252 -27.77 -15.18 2.54
CA ARG A 252 -28.36 -14.88 1.22
C ARG A 252 -29.21 -13.60 1.26
N ALA A 253 -29.97 -13.38 2.33
CA ALA A 253 -30.80 -12.20 2.51
C ALA A 253 -29.92 -10.96 2.77
N ALA A 254 -29.00 -11.04 3.72
CA ALA A 254 -28.03 -9.98 4.02
C ALA A 254 -27.25 -9.55 2.77
N ARG A 255 -26.73 -10.51 2.00
CA ARG A 255 -26.04 -10.22 0.73
C ARG A 255 -26.92 -9.49 -0.29
N ARG A 256 -28.21 -9.85 -0.40
CA ARG A 256 -29.13 -9.16 -1.31
C ARG A 256 -29.35 -7.72 -0.87
N MET A 257 -29.55 -7.49 0.43
CA MET A 257 -29.71 -6.16 1.01
C MET A 257 -28.45 -5.30 0.81
N ALA A 258 -27.27 -5.81 1.15
CA ALA A 258 -26.00 -5.11 0.94
C ALA A 258 -25.78 -4.69 -0.52
N ARG A 259 -26.20 -5.53 -1.48
CA ARG A 259 -26.09 -5.23 -2.92
C ARG A 259 -27.14 -4.24 -3.44
N ALA A 260 -28.25 -4.11 -2.73
CA ALA A 260 -29.33 -3.18 -3.05
C ALA A 260 -29.16 -1.82 -2.36
N SER A 261 -28.34 -1.75 -1.29
CA SER A 261 -28.06 -0.53 -0.53
C SER A 261 -27.56 0.60 -1.43
N ALA A 262 -28.23 1.76 -1.34
CA ALA A 262 -27.85 2.98 -2.03
C ALA A 262 -26.54 3.54 -1.45
N HIS A 263 -26.47 3.64 -0.12
CA HIS A 263 -25.25 4.04 0.60
C HIS A 263 -24.04 3.19 0.20
N ARG A 264 -24.19 1.86 0.14
CA ARG A 264 -23.08 0.99 -0.25
C ARG A 264 -22.61 1.24 -1.69
N ARG A 265 -23.52 1.63 -2.59
CA ARG A 265 -23.17 1.99 -3.97
C ARG A 265 -22.41 3.31 -4.02
N GLU A 266 -22.80 4.30 -3.22
CA GLU A 266 -22.10 5.59 -3.12
C GLU A 266 -20.66 5.39 -2.62
N VAL A 267 -20.46 4.62 -1.55
CA VAL A 267 -19.11 4.27 -1.04
C VAL A 267 -18.26 3.56 -2.11
N GLN A 268 -18.85 2.64 -2.88
CA GLN A 268 -18.14 1.94 -3.97
C GLN A 268 -17.77 2.87 -5.14
N ILE A 269 -18.67 3.79 -5.50
CA ILE A 269 -18.40 4.79 -6.54
C ILE A 269 -17.30 5.74 -6.09
N ALA A 270 -17.36 6.24 -4.85
CA ALA A 270 -16.35 7.12 -4.28
C ALA A 270 -14.97 6.45 -4.24
N GLY A 271 -14.90 5.21 -3.74
CA GLY A 271 -13.65 4.45 -3.68
C GLY A 271 -13.03 4.11 -5.04
N PHE A 272 -13.85 4.00 -6.10
CA PHE A 272 -13.37 3.71 -7.46
C PHE A 272 -13.08 4.96 -8.30
N ALA A 273 -13.57 6.14 -7.89
CA ALA A 273 -13.50 7.35 -8.70
C ALA A 273 -12.06 7.74 -9.11
N PRO A 274 -11.03 7.72 -8.23
CA PRO A 274 -9.66 8.05 -8.62
C PRO A 274 -9.12 7.11 -9.72
N LEU A 275 -9.36 5.81 -9.57
CA LEU A 275 -8.91 4.80 -10.53
C LEU A 275 -9.66 4.93 -11.86
N ALA A 276 -10.96 5.19 -11.80
CA ALA A 276 -11.77 5.42 -12.98
C ALA A 276 -11.26 6.62 -13.79
N ALA A 277 -10.98 7.73 -13.11
CA ALA A 277 -10.44 8.94 -13.74
C ALA A 277 -9.07 8.66 -14.39
N PHE A 278 -8.17 7.97 -13.70
CA PHE A 278 -6.88 7.59 -14.26
C PHE A 278 -7.01 6.66 -15.48
N LEU A 279 -7.86 5.64 -15.41
CA LEU A 279 -8.11 4.74 -16.54
C LEU A 279 -8.74 5.47 -17.74
N GLU A 280 -9.56 6.49 -17.52
CA GLU A 280 -10.06 7.37 -18.57
C GLU A 280 -8.94 8.23 -19.18
N GLU A 281 -8.11 8.87 -18.34
CA GLU A 281 -6.97 9.69 -18.73
C GLU A 281 -6.03 8.93 -19.69
N VAL A 282 -5.65 7.70 -19.33
CA VAL A 282 -4.75 6.89 -20.16
C VAL A 282 -5.46 6.14 -21.30
N GLY A 283 -6.79 6.23 -21.41
CA GLY A 283 -7.56 5.56 -22.46
C GLY A 283 -7.67 4.04 -22.30
N LEU A 284 -7.63 3.55 -21.06
CA LEU A 284 -7.83 2.14 -20.67
C LEU A 284 -9.20 1.88 -20.01
N MET A 285 -10.11 2.85 -19.99
CA MET A 285 -11.52 2.63 -19.63
C MET A 285 -12.37 2.27 -20.86
N GLY A 286 -12.29 1.02 -21.28
CA GLY A 286 -13.02 0.48 -22.44
C GLY A 286 -14.54 0.35 -22.23
N PRO A 287 -15.31 0.20 -23.31
CA PRO A 287 -16.78 0.19 -23.26
C PRO A 287 -17.36 -1.03 -22.50
N ILE A 288 -16.73 -2.20 -22.63
CA ILE A 288 -17.15 -3.42 -21.92
C ILE A 288 -16.80 -3.29 -20.44
N ALA A 289 -15.58 -2.86 -20.12
CA ALA A 289 -15.16 -2.59 -18.74
C ALA A 289 -16.13 -1.62 -18.05
N ARG A 290 -16.39 -0.46 -18.68
CA ARG A 290 -17.34 0.54 -18.17
C ARG A 290 -18.73 -0.05 -17.91
N ARG A 291 -19.23 -0.90 -18.81
CA ARG A 291 -20.52 -1.58 -18.63
C ARG A 291 -20.50 -2.52 -17.42
N VAL A 292 -19.42 -3.30 -17.26
CA VAL A 292 -19.30 -4.22 -16.13
C VAL A 292 -19.18 -3.46 -14.81
N TRP A 293 -18.30 -2.46 -14.70
CA TRP A 293 -18.13 -1.62 -13.51
C TRP A 293 -19.44 -0.95 -13.07
N ARG A 294 -20.21 -0.42 -14.03
CA ARG A 294 -21.55 0.12 -13.79
C ARG A 294 -22.54 -0.94 -13.29
N ARG A 295 -22.59 -2.11 -13.94
CA ARG A 295 -23.44 -3.22 -13.51
C ARG A 295 -23.09 -3.71 -12.11
N THR A 296 -21.82 -3.61 -11.73
CA THR A 296 -21.34 -4.08 -10.43
C THR A 296 -21.54 -3.07 -9.31
N GLY A 297 -21.77 -1.79 -9.62
CA GLY A 297 -22.08 -0.73 -8.65
C GLY A 297 -20.95 0.27 -8.40
N PHE A 298 -19.85 0.21 -9.17
CA PHE A 298 -18.67 1.07 -9.00
C PHE A 298 -18.67 2.30 -9.91
N LEU A 299 -19.60 2.36 -10.87
CA LEU A 299 -19.82 3.55 -11.71
C LEU A 299 -21.28 3.99 -11.64
N PRO A 300 -21.56 5.30 -11.76
CA PRO A 300 -22.91 5.83 -11.77
C PRO A 300 -23.72 5.37 -13.00
N ALA A 301 -25.05 5.35 -12.85
CA ALA A 301 -25.98 4.84 -13.84
C ALA A 301 -26.12 5.72 -15.10
N LYS A 302 -25.86 7.04 -15.04
CA LYS A 302 -25.80 8.01 -16.18
C LYS A 302 -25.25 9.41 -15.75
N GLY A 303 -24.14 9.86 -16.36
CA GLY A 303 -23.60 11.26 -16.46
C GLY A 303 -23.05 11.99 -15.21
N PRO A 304 -22.26 13.09 -15.36
CA PRO A 304 -21.11 13.31 -16.25
C PRO A 304 -19.84 12.63 -15.68
N ALA A 305 -18.68 12.81 -16.35
CA ALA A 305 -17.39 12.44 -15.78
C ALA A 305 -17.19 13.20 -14.46
N VAL A 306 -16.76 12.47 -13.42
CA VAL A 306 -16.45 13.04 -12.12
C VAL A 306 -15.35 14.08 -12.32
N ALA A 307 -15.55 15.27 -11.74
CA ALA A 307 -14.55 16.32 -11.71
C ALA A 307 -13.21 15.74 -11.26
N HIS A 308 -12.13 16.17 -11.92
CA HIS A 308 -10.78 15.92 -11.44
C HIS A 308 -10.77 16.26 -9.95
N ALA A 309 -10.54 15.26 -9.09
CA ALA A 309 -10.01 15.56 -7.79
C ALA A 309 -8.75 16.37 -8.10
N GLU A 310 -8.74 17.64 -7.70
CA GLU A 310 -7.52 18.42 -7.68
C GLU A 310 -6.49 17.52 -7.01
N ASP A 311 -5.39 17.27 -7.71
CA ASP A 311 -4.21 16.71 -7.09
C ASP A 311 -3.93 17.65 -5.92
N ASP A 312 -4.34 17.24 -4.73
CA ASP A 312 -3.88 17.85 -3.51
C ASP A 312 -2.36 17.70 -3.63
N ASP A 313 -1.71 18.84 -3.86
CA ASP A 313 -0.27 19.00 -4.03
C ASP A 313 0.37 18.52 -2.73
N CYS A 314 0.46 17.19 -2.61
CA CYS A 314 1.02 16.53 -1.47
C CYS A 314 2.51 16.65 -1.64
N GLY A 315 3.02 17.78 -1.16
CA GLY A 315 4.39 18.07 -0.82
C GLY A 315 5.42 17.47 -1.76
N THR A 316 6.14 18.32 -2.46
CA THR A 316 7.52 17.97 -2.80
C THR A 316 8.30 17.73 -1.50
N PHE A 317 8.19 16.52 -0.94
CA PHE A 317 8.98 16.07 0.20
C PHE A 317 10.38 15.79 -0.33
N VAL A 318 11.14 16.87 -0.48
CA VAL A 318 12.59 16.80 -0.45
C VAL A 318 12.92 16.44 0.99
N GLU A 319 13.31 15.19 1.21
CA GLU A 319 13.84 14.78 2.51
C GLU A 319 15.20 14.09 2.25
N ASP A 320 16.16 14.26 3.14
CA ASP A 320 17.59 14.14 2.82
C ASP A 320 18.21 12.78 3.16
N VAL A 321 18.93 12.22 2.18
CA VAL A 321 19.90 11.16 2.44
C VAL A 321 21.20 11.91 2.56
N TYR A 322 21.86 11.80 3.71
CA TYR A 322 23.21 12.28 3.82
C TYR A 322 24.15 11.16 3.37
N ASP A 323 24.85 11.41 2.26
CA ASP A 323 25.95 10.57 1.81
C ASP A 323 27.18 11.46 1.66
N GLY A 324 28.11 11.32 2.60
CA GLY A 324 29.20 12.27 2.73
C GLY A 324 30.17 11.95 3.86
N PRO A 325 31.18 12.81 4.05
CA PRO A 325 32.18 12.65 5.10
C PRO A 325 31.59 12.92 6.50
N ALA A 326 31.95 12.10 7.48
CA ALA A 326 31.62 12.31 8.88
C ALA A 326 32.80 11.94 9.76
N THR A 327 32.75 12.33 11.04
CA THR A 327 33.67 11.84 12.05
C THR A 327 32.90 10.94 13.02
N VAL A 328 33.27 9.66 13.10
CA VAL A 328 32.67 8.71 14.06
C VAL A 328 33.73 8.30 15.06
N ASP A 329 33.47 8.52 16.34
CA ASP A 329 34.42 8.23 17.43
C ASP A 329 35.82 8.86 17.21
N GLY A 330 35.85 10.10 16.69
CA GLY A 330 37.10 10.79 16.37
C GLY A 330 37.78 10.37 15.05
N HIS A 331 37.23 9.40 14.30
CA HIS A 331 37.77 8.93 13.03
C HIS A 331 37.03 9.52 11.83
N ALA A 332 37.76 10.08 10.87
CA ALA A 332 37.20 10.55 9.61
C ALA A 332 36.79 9.35 8.75
N VAL A 333 35.51 9.29 8.40
CA VAL A 333 34.86 8.18 7.71
C VAL A 333 33.89 8.73 6.67
N ARG A 334 33.46 7.90 5.73
CA ARG A 334 32.33 8.22 4.84
C ARG A 334 31.09 7.55 5.42
N VAL A 335 29.99 8.27 5.56
CA VAL A 335 28.74 7.69 6.06
C VAL A 335 27.63 7.87 5.04
N ARG A 336 26.74 6.89 4.97
CA ARG A 336 25.45 7.04 4.33
C ARG A 336 24.39 6.88 5.40
N LEU A 337 23.80 8.00 5.80
CA LEU A 337 22.79 8.07 6.85
C LEU A 337 21.46 8.49 6.26
N THR A 338 20.39 7.93 6.82
CA THR A 338 19.03 8.37 6.59
C THR A 338 18.35 8.48 7.94
N GLY A 339 17.38 9.37 8.04
CA GLY A 339 16.57 9.47 9.24
C GLY A 339 15.17 9.97 8.93
N HIS A 340 14.31 9.84 9.92
CA HIS A 340 12.93 10.29 9.88
C HIS A 340 12.53 10.73 11.30
N LEU A 341 11.58 11.66 11.39
CA LEU A 341 10.93 11.97 12.65
C LEU A 341 9.96 10.81 12.98
N ASP A 342 10.18 10.13 14.08
CA ASP A 342 9.29 9.08 14.56
C ASP A 342 8.09 9.72 15.28
N PRO A 343 6.85 9.56 14.76
CA PRO A 343 5.67 10.12 15.40
C PRO A 343 5.27 9.39 16.69
N ILE A 344 5.89 8.25 17.03
CA ILE A 344 5.62 7.45 18.24
C ILE A 344 6.24 8.10 19.47
N ASP A 345 7.50 8.55 19.39
CA ASP A 345 8.21 9.17 20.52
C ASP A 345 8.56 10.65 20.30
N GLY A 346 8.22 11.20 19.13
CA GLY A 346 8.49 12.57 18.74
C GLY A 346 9.97 12.87 18.50
N ARG A 347 10.82 11.85 18.36
CA ARG A 347 12.28 12.00 18.18
C ARG A 347 12.69 11.68 16.75
N TYR A 348 13.79 12.26 16.31
CA TYR A 348 14.35 11.94 15.00
C TYR A 348 15.20 10.67 15.09
N HIS A 349 14.74 9.58 14.47
CA HIS A 349 15.46 8.32 14.39
C HIS A 349 16.25 8.28 13.09
N TRP A 350 17.50 7.86 13.19
CA TRP A 350 18.39 7.79 12.05
C TRP A 350 19.24 6.53 12.12
N GLN A 351 19.55 6.00 10.95
CA GLN A 351 20.39 4.83 10.79
C GLN A 351 21.16 4.89 9.49
N GLY A 352 22.20 4.09 9.39
CA GLY A 352 22.95 3.97 8.16
C GLY A 352 24.24 3.21 8.33
N THR A 353 25.11 3.35 7.35
CA THR A 353 26.35 2.60 7.27
C THR A 353 27.54 3.55 7.30
N VAL A 354 28.51 3.22 8.13
CA VAL A 354 29.84 3.82 8.18
C VAL A 354 30.76 3.01 7.27
N PHE A 355 31.32 3.66 6.27
CA PHE A 355 32.32 3.14 5.35
C PHE A 355 33.72 3.57 5.82
N ASP A 356 34.76 2.83 5.40
CA ASP A 356 36.17 3.14 5.68
C ASP A 356 36.50 3.21 7.19
N ALA A 357 35.86 2.36 7.99
CA ALA A 357 35.92 2.43 9.45
C ALA A 357 37.17 1.71 10.03
N PRO A 358 37.59 2.05 11.28
CA PRO A 358 38.71 1.41 11.96
C PRO A 358 38.51 -0.09 12.15
N ALA A 359 39.59 -0.85 12.39
CA ALA A 359 39.55 -2.31 12.48
C ALA A 359 38.77 -2.85 13.70
N GLU A 360 38.34 -2.04 14.65
CA GLU A 360 37.51 -2.45 15.80
C GLU A 360 36.17 -1.71 15.81
N THR A 361 35.07 -2.42 16.08
CA THR A 361 33.75 -1.81 16.25
C THR A 361 33.72 -1.05 17.58
N PRO A 362 33.42 0.26 17.58
CA PRO A 362 33.22 0.98 18.83
C PRO A 362 32.10 0.33 19.65
N ARG A 363 32.36 0.06 20.94
CA ARG A 363 31.38 -0.55 21.85
C ARG A 363 30.61 0.53 22.59
N GLY A 364 29.28 0.51 22.46
CA GLY A 364 28.39 1.39 23.22
C GLY A 364 27.95 2.63 22.43
N ALA A 365 27.78 3.74 23.15
CA ALA A 365 27.37 5.02 22.58
C ALA A 365 28.57 5.72 21.94
N VAL A 366 28.41 6.18 20.69
CA VAL A 366 29.47 6.70 19.84
C VAL A 366 29.12 8.11 19.36
N PRO A 367 30.00 9.11 19.49
CA PRO A 367 29.76 10.42 18.92
C PRO A 367 29.91 10.39 17.40
N VAL A 368 28.95 10.98 16.69
CA VAL A 368 28.93 11.16 15.24
C VAL A 368 28.89 12.65 14.95
N VAL A 369 29.86 13.15 14.21
CA VAL A 369 30.00 14.56 13.84
C VAL A 369 29.85 14.73 12.34
N ILE A 370 28.91 15.56 11.91
CA ILE A 370 28.71 15.95 10.51
C ILE A 370 28.53 17.46 10.44
N ASP A 371 29.33 18.15 9.63
CA ASP A 371 29.26 19.61 9.45
C ASP A 371 29.24 20.41 10.76
N GLY A 372 29.92 19.91 11.80
CA GLY A 372 29.98 20.50 13.15
C GLY A 372 28.84 20.08 14.10
N ASN A 373 27.82 19.36 13.63
CA ASN A 373 26.75 18.81 14.48
C ASN A 373 27.21 17.50 15.10
N THR A 374 27.23 17.43 16.44
CA THR A 374 27.59 16.21 17.18
C THR A 374 26.33 15.55 17.73
N VAL A 375 26.09 14.29 17.35
CA VAL A 375 25.01 13.45 17.88
C VAL A 375 25.56 12.13 18.40
N THR A 376 24.78 11.44 19.23
CA THR A 376 25.17 10.12 19.76
C THR A 376 24.45 9.01 18.99
N GLY A 377 25.21 8.09 18.43
CA GLY A 377 24.71 6.86 17.82
C GLY A 377 25.20 5.61 18.57
N ARG A 378 24.80 4.45 18.09
CA ARG A 378 25.27 3.14 18.53
C ARG A 378 25.62 2.30 17.31
N CYS A 379 26.83 1.76 17.28
CA CYS A 379 27.21 0.77 16.28
C CYS A 379 26.52 -0.56 16.60
N THR A 380 25.80 -1.12 15.63
CA THR A 380 24.99 -2.33 15.83
C THR A 380 25.68 -3.59 15.30
N GLU A 381 26.31 -3.52 14.13
CA GLU A 381 26.92 -4.67 13.48
C GLU A 381 28.10 -4.27 12.59
N ARG A 382 29.10 -5.16 12.47
CA ARG A 382 30.19 -5.02 11.50
C ARG A 382 29.80 -5.66 10.17
N THR A 383 29.95 -4.91 9.09
CA THR A 383 29.74 -5.44 7.75
C THR A 383 30.96 -6.25 7.31
N GLN A 384 30.74 -7.32 6.53
CA GLN A 384 31.84 -8.12 5.96
C GLN A 384 32.74 -7.32 5.01
N GLN A 385 32.28 -6.14 4.57
CA GLN A 385 33.02 -5.20 3.72
C GLN A 385 33.86 -4.18 4.52
N GLY A 386 34.01 -4.38 5.84
CA GLY A 386 34.88 -3.56 6.69
C GLY A 386 34.25 -2.29 7.28
N GLY A 387 32.94 -2.08 7.11
CA GLY A 387 32.19 -0.97 7.70
C GLY A 387 31.38 -1.35 8.94
N TYR A 388 30.64 -0.40 9.49
CA TYR A 388 29.72 -0.62 10.62
C TYR A 388 28.31 -0.09 10.32
N GLN A 389 27.28 -0.82 10.74
CA GLN A 389 25.94 -0.27 10.86
C GLN A 389 25.89 0.63 12.10
N ILE A 390 25.26 1.79 11.98
CA ILE A 390 25.10 2.77 13.06
C ILE A 390 23.66 3.26 13.10
N ALA A 391 23.11 3.39 14.29
CA ALA A 391 21.77 3.92 14.51
C ALA A 391 21.72 4.85 15.73
N GLY A 392 20.83 5.84 15.72
CA GLY A 392 20.62 6.76 16.82
C GLY A 392 19.23 7.38 16.80
N ALA A 393 18.86 7.98 17.93
CA ALA A 393 17.58 8.66 18.09
C ALA A 393 17.79 9.99 18.82
N GLY A 394 17.05 11.03 18.43
CA GLY A 394 17.13 12.36 19.05
C GLY A 394 17.27 13.48 18.01
N ALA A 395 18.41 14.17 17.99
CA ALA A 395 18.69 15.23 17.03
C ALA A 395 19.19 14.65 15.68
N PRO A 396 18.85 15.27 14.54
CA PRO A 396 19.33 14.81 13.24
C PRO A 396 20.85 15.02 13.11
N PRO A 397 21.62 14.01 12.65
CA PRO A 397 23.07 14.12 12.50
C PRO A 397 23.48 15.15 11.44
N PHE A 398 22.65 15.36 10.42
CA PHE A 398 22.90 16.24 9.28
C PHE A 398 21.79 17.28 9.15
N ARG A 399 22.06 18.40 8.45
CA ARG A 399 21.03 19.40 8.17
C ARG A 399 19.96 18.81 7.27
N LEU A 400 18.70 18.95 7.71
CA LEU A 400 17.51 18.71 6.90
C LEU A 400 17.37 19.89 5.92
N ARG A 401 17.12 19.62 4.65
CA ARG A 401 16.96 20.59 3.54
C ARG A 401 15.50 20.89 3.27
#